data_AF-A0A7J6U5I9-F1
#
_entry.id   AF-A0A7J6U5I9-F1
#
_cell.length_a   1.000
_cell.length_b   1.000
_cell.length_c   1.000
_cell.angle_alpha   90.00
_cell.angle_beta   90.00
_cell.angle_gamma   90.00
#
_symmetry.space_group_name_H-M   'P 1'
#
loop_
_entity.id
_entity.type
_entity.pdbx_description
1 polymer ?
#
loop_
_entity_poly.entity_id
_entity_poly.type
_entity_poly.pdbx_seq_one_letter_code
_entity_poly.pdbx_strand_id
1 'polypeptide(L)'
;EGLSDAKPDAKLRLLKTGVFTAVAICLHNFPEGIVSFLGTLEDPSVGVSLAFAIGVHNIPEGIAVADPVLKATGSKLQAFLWTLLSAIAEPLGGVLAWLILGDILGPSAIGCMLGVTAGIMTYIAVLKLQTYAI
;
A
#
# COMPACT_ATOMS: atom_id res chain seq x y z
N GLU A 1 -5.27 27.42 3.22
CA GLU A 1 -4.39 28.61 3.33
C GLU A 1 -3.03 28.35 4.03
N GLY A 2 -2.74 27.17 4.59
CA GLY A 2 -1.54 26.98 5.44
C GLY A 2 -0.23 26.46 4.83
N LEU A 3 -0.13 26.18 3.51
CA LEU A 3 1.06 25.50 2.91
C LEU A 3 1.58 26.14 1.61
N SER A 4 0.92 27.18 1.10
CA SER A 4 1.40 27.95 -0.05
C SER A 4 2.80 28.52 0.24
N ASP A 5 3.02 28.95 1.49
CA ASP A 5 4.23 29.63 1.97
C ASP A 5 5.30 28.69 2.55
N ALA A 6 5.13 27.37 2.43
CA ALA A 6 6.13 26.42 2.93
C ALA A 6 7.44 26.52 2.13
N LYS A 7 8.57 26.54 2.86
CA LYS A 7 9.90 26.59 2.27
C LYS A 7 10.13 25.40 1.30
N PRO A 8 10.90 25.57 0.21
CA PRO A 8 11.10 24.54 -0.81
C PRO A 8 11.60 23.19 -0.27
N ASP A 9 12.39 23.22 0.80
CA ASP A 9 12.89 22.03 1.48
C ASP A 9 11.78 21.23 2.17
N ALA A 10 10.77 21.88 2.74
CA ALA A 10 9.62 21.24 3.37
C ALA A 10 8.72 20.55 2.35
N LYS A 11 8.44 21.20 1.20
CA LYS A 11 7.67 20.61 0.10
C LYS A 11 8.37 19.37 -0.47
N LEU A 12 9.70 19.43 -0.64
CA LEU A 12 10.49 18.29 -1.10
C LEU A 12 10.46 17.12 -0.11
N ARG A 13 10.55 17.37 1.20
CA ARG A 13 10.44 16.32 2.22
C ARG A 13 9.09 15.62 2.16
N LEU A 14 7.99 16.37 2.08
CA LEU A 14 6.64 15.80 1.96
C LEU A 14 6.49 14.96 0.69
N LEU A 15 7.00 15.43 -0.45
CA LEU A 15 6.94 14.65 -1.69
C LEU A 15 7.71 13.34 -1.56
N LYS A 16 8.92 13.37 -0.97
CA LYS A 16 9.72 12.16 -0.70
C LYS A 16 8.97 11.20 0.22
N THR A 17 8.34 11.70 1.28
CA THR A 17 7.51 10.88 2.19
C THR A 17 6.36 10.22 1.42
N GLY A 18 5.64 10.95 0.58
CA GLY A 18 4.54 10.40 -0.21
C GLY A 18 4.97 9.34 -1.21
N VAL A 19 6.05 9.60 -1.96
CA VAL A 19 6.61 8.64 -2.93
C VAL A 19 7.13 7.39 -2.22
N PHE A 20 7.86 7.55 -1.11
CA PHE A 20 8.35 6.41 -0.33
C PHE A 20 7.20 5.58 0.23
N THR A 21 6.15 6.24 0.75
CA THR A 21 4.95 5.56 1.24
C THR A 21 4.27 4.80 0.11
N ALA A 22 4.15 5.37 -1.09
CA ALA A 22 3.58 4.69 -2.26
C ALA A 22 4.35 3.39 -2.61
N VAL A 23 5.68 3.45 -2.61
CA VAL A 23 6.53 2.27 -2.87
C VAL A 23 6.36 1.22 -1.78
N ALA A 24 6.32 1.64 -0.52
CA ALA A 24 6.15 0.72 0.61
C ALA A 24 4.76 0.04 0.58
N ILE A 25 3.71 0.79 0.27
CA ILE A 25 2.34 0.26 0.11
C ILE A 25 2.29 -0.70 -1.09
N CYS A 26 2.91 -0.35 -2.22
CA CYS A 26 3.03 -1.26 -3.37
C CYS A 26 3.64 -2.62 -2.98
N LEU A 27 4.71 -2.61 -2.17
CA LEU A 27 5.34 -3.85 -1.67
C LEU A 27 4.46 -4.63 -0.68
N HIS A 28 3.52 -3.97 0.01
CA HIS A 28 2.59 -4.60 0.94
C HIS A 28 1.39 -5.22 0.22
N ASN A 29 0.79 -4.46 -0.69
CA ASN A 29 -0.38 -4.86 -1.48
C ASN A 29 -0.07 -6.05 -2.38
N PHE A 30 1.20 -6.23 -2.79
CA PHE A 30 1.59 -7.35 -3.63
C PHE A 30 1.38 -8.72 -2.96
N PRO A 31 1.96 -9.02 -1.77
CA PRO A 31 1.62 -10.23 -1.01
C PRO A 31 0.14 -10.37 -0.67
N GLU A 32 -0.55 -9.27 -0.41
CA GLU A 32 -1.97 -9.29 -0.11
C GLU A 32 -2.81 -9.77 -1.29
N GLY A 33 -2.51 -9.29 -2.50
CA GLY A 33 -3.13 -9.77 -3.72
C GLY A 33 -2.93 -11.27 -3.94
N ILE A 34 -1.73 -11.78 -3.63
CA ILE A 34 -1.43 -13.23 -3.68
C ILE A 34 -2.33 -13.99 -2.69
N VAL A 35 -2.35 -13.57 -1.42
CA VAL A 35 -3.09 -14.25 -0.36
C VAL A 35 -4.60 -14.18 -0.60
N SER A 36 -5.11 -13.03 -1.05
CA SER A 36 -6.51 -12.82 -1.42
C SER A 36 -6.95 -13.79 -2.53
N PHE A 37 -6.12 -13.93 -3.57
CA PHE A 37 -6.39 -14.85 -4.66
C PHE A 37 -6.37 -16.32 -4.21
N LEU A 38 -5.33 -16.74 -3.48
CA LEU A 38 -5.21 -18.10 -2.98
C LEU A 38 -6.37 -18.47 -2.03
N GLY A 39 -6.74 -17.58 -1.11
CA GLY A 39 -7.87 -17.78 -0.21
C GLY A 39 -9.21 -17.87 -0.96
N THR A 40 -9.36 -17.12 -2.06
CA THR A 40 -10.55 -17.20 -2.93
C THR A 40 -10.62 -18.52 -3.69
N LEU A 41 -9.47 -19.09 -4.09
CA LEU A 41 -9.40 -20.40 -4.74
C LEU A 41 -9.76 -21.55 -3.80
N GLU A 42 -9.41 -21.44 -2.51
CA GLU A 42 -9.79 -22.45 -1.50
C GLU A 42 -11.29 -22.41 -1.20
N ASP A 43 -11.84 -21.22 -0.94
CA ASP A 43 -13.27 -21.02 -0.71
C ASP A 43 -13.72 -19.62 -1.20
N PRO A 44 -14.61 -19.54 -2.22
CA PRO A 44 -15.13 -18.26 -2.70
C PRO A 44 -15.81 -17.40 -1.63
N SER A 45 -16.39 -17.99 -0.58
CA SER A 45 -17.01 -17.26 0.52
C SER A 45 -15.97 -16.53 1.39
N VAL A 46 -14.80 -17.15 1.56
CA VAL A 46 -13.63 -16.51 2.18
C VAL A 46 -13.11 -15.39 1.28
N GLY A 47 -13.06 -15.61 -0.03
CA GLY A 47 -12.69 -14.58 -1.01
C GLY A 47 -13.54 -13.31 -0.95
N VAL A 48 -14.87 -13.45 -0.85
CA VAL A 48 -15.78 -12.28 -0.70
C VAL A 48 -15.51 -11.53 0.61
N SER A 49 -15.29 -12.28 1.70
CA SER A 49 -14.99 -11.70 3.01
C SER A 49 -13.65 -10.97 3.02
N LEU A 50 -12.63 -11.57 2.40
CA LEU A 50 -11.30 -10.98 2.19
C LEU A 50 -11.39 -9.73 1.33
N ALA A 51 -12.08 -9.76 0.19
CA ALA A 51 -12.22 -8.60 -0.68
C ALA A 51 -12.86 -7.40 0.04
N PHE A 52 -13.86 -7.63 0.89
CA PHE A 52 -14.46 -6.56 1.70
C PHE A 52 -13.49 -6.05 2.77
N ALA A 53 -12.85 -6.95 3.53
CA ALA A 53 -11.85 -6.58 4.52
C ALA A 53 -10.74 -5.76 3.86
N ILE A 54 -10.32 -6.21 2.67
CA ILE A 54 -9.26 -5.63 1.86
C ILE A 54 -9.62 -4.21 1.39
N GLY A 55 -10.82 -4.07 0.82
CA GLY A 55 -11.33 -2.75 0.43
C GLY A 55 -11.31 -1.74 1.59
N VAL A 56 -11.55 -2.17 2.82
CA VAL A 56 -11.58 -1.29 4.00
C VAL A 56 -10.18 -0.84 4.44
N HIS A 57 -9.18 -1.73 4.54
CA HIS A 57 -7.82 -1.30 4.97
C HIS A 57 -7.05 -0.53 3.88
N ASN A 58 -7.38 -0.77 2.60
CA ASN A 58 -6.80 -0.01 1.48
C ASN A 58 -7.18 1.48 1.50
N ILE A 59 -8.28 1.87 2.16
CA ILE A 59 -8.69 3.28 2.29
C ILE A 59 -7.64 4.07 3.12
N PRO A 60 -7.31 3.68 4.37
CA PRO A 60 -6.20 4.27 5.14
C PRO A 60 -4.87 4.34 4.39
N GLU A 61 -4.55 3.27 3.65
CA GLU A 61 -3.31 3.15 2.87
C GLU A 61 -3.26 4.15 1.72
N GLY A 62 -4.35 4.27 0.97
CA GLY A 62 -4.46 5.28 -0.08
C GLY A 62 -4.35 6.71 0.47
N ILE A 63 -4.96 6.98 1.62
CA ILE A 63 -4.81 8.28 2.31
C ILE A 63 -3.36 8.50 2.74
N ALA A 64 -2.63 7.44 3.12
CA ALA A 64 -1.22 7.52 3.49
C ALA A 64 -0.31 7.96 2.35
N VAL A 65 -0.64 7.59 1.12
CA VAL A 65 0.07 8.04 -0.07
C VAL A 65 -0.41 9.43 -0.50
N ALA A 66 -1.72 9.65 -0.56
CA ALA A 66 -2.31 10.86 -1.13
C ALA A 66 -2.01 12.12 -0.33
N ASP A 67 -2.11 12.09 1.00
CA ASP A 67 -1.98 13.27 1.87
C ASP A 67 -0.62 14.00 1.73
N PRO A 68 0.55 13.34 1.89
CA PRO A 68 1.84 14.00 1.74
C PRO A 68 2.11 14.48 0.30
N VAL A 69 1.67 13.74 -0.72
CA VAL A 69 1.79 14.16 -2.12
C VAL A 69 0.95 15.41 -2.38
N LEU A 70 -0.32 15.42 -1.93
CA LEU A 70 -1.21 16.56 -2.11
C LEU A 70 -0.70 17.80 -1.40
N LYS A 71 -0.18 17.67 -0.17
CA LYS A 71 0.41 18.78 0.58
C LYS A 71 1.69 19.30 -0.06
N ALA A 72 2.48 18.45 -0.69
CA ALA A 72 3.72 18.84 -1.35
C ALA A 72 3.50 19.55 -2.69
N THR A 73 2.56 19.05 -3.51
CA THR A 73 2.40 19.48 -4.91
C THR A 73 1.16 20.32 -5.17
N GLY A 74 0.17 20.28 -4.26
CA GLY A 74 -1.14 20.90 -4.45
C GLY A 74 -2.02 20.20 -5.50
N SER A 75 -1.53 19.15 -6.16
CA SER A 75 -2.22 18.49 -7.26
C SER A 75 -2.97 17.24 -6.81
N LYS A 76 -4.31 17.31 -6.86
CA LYS A 76 -5.20 16.16 -6.61
C LYS A 76 -4.95 15.01 -7.59
N LEU A 77 -4.65 15.33 -8.85
CA LEU A 77 -4.36 14.33 -9.87
C LEU A 77 -3.08 13.56 -9.53
N GLN A 78 -2.02 14.23 -9.10
CA GLN A 78 -0.78 13.55 -8.70
C GLN A 78 -0.99 12.67 -7.48
N ALA A 79 -1.71 13.16 -6.46
CA ALA A 79 -2.05 12.36 -5.28
C ALA A 79 -2.85 11.11 -5.64
N PHE A 80 -3.83 11.24 -6.54
CA PHE A 80 -4.59 10.12 -7.07
C PHE A 80 -3.72 9.13 -7.85
N LEU A 81 -2.86 9.61 -8.75
CA LEU A 81 -1.99 8.75 -9.56
C LEU A 81 -1.01 7.96 -8.70
N TRP A 82 -0.38 8.59 -7.70
CA TRP A 82 0.53 7.89 -6.78
C TRP A 82 -0.20 6.81 -5.97
N THR A 83 -1.43 7.09 -5.53
CA THR A 83 -2.27 6.13 -4.81
C THR A 83 -2.71 4.97 -5.69
N LEU A 84 -3.12 5.27 -6.93
CA LEU A 84 -3.51 4.26 -7.91
C LEU A 84 -2.33 3.36 -8.28
N LEU A 85 -1.16 3.93 -8.51
CA LEU A 85 0.05 3.19 -8.86
C LEU A 85 0.46 2.22 -7.75
N SER A 86 0.32 2.59 -6.47
CA SER A 86 0.57 1.65 -5.36
C SER A 86 -0.50 0.56 -5.28
N ALA A 87 -1.77 0.89 -5.53
CA ALA A 87 -2.87 -0.08 -5.46
C ALA A 87 -2.84 -1.14 -6.58
N ILE A 88 -2.23 -0.85 -7.75
CA ILE A 88 -2.09 -1.81 -8.86
C ILE A 88 -1.27 -3.05 -8.45
N ALA A 89 -0.44 -2.96 -7.42
CA ALA A 89 0.35 -4.09 -6.94
C ALA A 89 -0.51 -5.28 -6.47
N GLU A 90 -1.71 -5.02 -5.93
CA GLU A 90 -2.62 -6.05 -5.44
C GLU A 90 -3.20 -6.93 -6.58
N PRO A 91 -3.87 -6.39 -7.62
CA PRO A 91 -4.31 -7.22 -8.73
C PRO A 91 -3.15 -7.89 -9.46
N LEU A 92 -1.97 -7.25 -9.53
CA LEU A 92 -0.77 -7.89 -10.10
C LEU A 92 -0.31 -9.09 -9.26
N GLY A 93 -0.33 -8.99 -7.93
CA GLY A 93 -0.04 -10.08 -7.02
C GLY A 93 -1.01 -11.24 -7.21
N GLY A 94 -2.31 -10.97 -7.29
CA GLY A 94 -3.33 -12.00 -7.55
C GLY A 94 -3.18 -12.68 -8.92
N VAL A 95 -2.89 -11.92 -9.97
CA VAL A 95 -2.63 -12.47 -11.31
C VAL A 95 -1.37 -13.34 -11.33
N LEU A 96 -0.30 -12.94 -10.64
CA LEU A 96 0.91 -13.76 -10.54
C LEU A 96 0.70 -15.01 -9.68
N ALA A 97 -0.12 -14.93 -8.64
CA ALA A 97 -0.57 -16.09 -7.87
C ALA A 97 -1.25 -17.11 -8.77
N TRP A 98 -2.15 -16.65 -9.65
CA TRP A 98 -2.84 -17.49 -10.64
C TRP A 98 -1.92 -18.13 -11.68
N LEU A 99 -0.95 -17.38 -12.21
CA LEU A 99 -0.13 -17.83 -13.34
C LEU A 99 1.05 -18.74 -12.96
N ILE A 100 1.69 -18.50 -11.82
CA ILE A 100 3.04 -19.05 -11.55
C ILE A 100 3.15 -19.65 -10.15
N LEU A 101 2.49 -19.06 -9.16
CA LEU A 101 2.92 -19.20 -7.77
C LEU A 101 2.07 -20.18 -6.94
N GLY A 102 0.86 -20.57 -7.37
CA GLY A 102 -0.01 -21.48 -6.62
C GLY A 102 0.65 -22.81 -6.23
N ASP A 103 1.43 -23.41 -7.15
CA ASP A 103 2.09 -24.71 -6.93
C ASP A 103 3.48 -24.57 -6.26
N ILE A 104 4.04 -23.36 -6.21
CA ILE A 104 5.42 -23.09 -5.73
C ILE A 104 5.42 -22.51 -4.30
N LEU A 105 4.35 -21.79 -3.93
CA LEU A 105 4.24 -21.15 -2.63
C LEU A 105 3.82 -22.13 -1.54
N GLY A 106 4.80 -22.77 -0.91
CA GLY A 106 4.58 -23.50 0.34
C GLY A 106 4.26 -22.57 1.52
N PRO A 107 3.73 -23.10 2.64
CA PRO A 107 3.40 -22.33 3.83
C PRO A 107 4.54 -21.44 4.35
N SER A 108 5.79 -21.91 4.25
CA SER A 108 6.97 -21.15 4.65
C SER A 108 7.20 -19.90 3.79
N ALA A 109 6.94 -19.98 2.48
CA ALA A 109 7.09 -18.83 1.58
C ALA A 109 6.03 -17.76 1.89
N ILE A 110 4.78 -18.17 2.10
CA ILE A 110 3.70 -17.29 2.54
C ILE A 110 4.04 -16.64 3.89
N GLY A 111 4.54 -17.41 4.86
CA GLY A 111 4.97 -16.90 6.16
C GLY A 111 6.09 -15.84 6.05
N CYS A 112 7.09 -16.08 5.21
CA CYS A 112 8.14 -15.10 4.94
C CYS A 112 7.60 -13.81 4.32
N MET A 113 6.70 -13.93 3.32
CA MET A 113 6.07 -12.76 2.71
C MET A 113 5.29 -11.94 3.74
N LEU A 114 4.44 -12.60 4.54
CA LEU A 114 3.67 -11.93 5.60
C LEU A 114 4.58 -11.27 6.64
N GLY A 115 5.72 -11.87 6.98
CA GLY A 115 6.71 -11.27 7.88
C GLY A 115 7.32 -9.97 7.33
N VAL A 116 7.68 -9.96 6.03
CA VAL A 116 8.17 -8.75 5.34
C VAL A 116 7.07 -7.68 5.30
N THR A 117 5.87 -8.07 4.90
CA THR A 117 4.66 -7.23 4.85
C THR A 117 4.36 -6.58 6.19
N ALA A 118 4.44 -7.33 7.29
CA ALA A 118 4.25 -6.81 8.66
C ALA A 118 5.34 -5.80 9.07
N GLY A 119 6.60 -6.06 8.69
CA GLY A 119 7.71 -5.13 8.93
C GLY A 119 7.51 -3.79 8.20
N ILE A 120 7.10 -3.85 6.92
CA ILE A 120 6.80 -2.66 6.11
C ILE A 120 5.69 -1.84 6.76
N MET A 121 4.59 -2.47 7.18
CA MET A 121 3.47 -1.76 7.81
C MET A 121 3.82 -1.17 9.16
N THR A 122 4.64 -1.87 9.95
CA THR A 122 5.16 -1.33 11.22
C THR A 122 5.98 -0.06 10.97
N TYR A 123 6.86 -0.06 9.95
CA TYR A 123 7.65 1.11 9.59
C TYR A 123 6.77 2.29 9.12
N ILE A 124 5.79 2.04 8.24
CA ILE A 124 4.85 3.08 7.77
C ILE A 124 4.08 3.67 8.94
N ALA A 125 3.61 2.84 9.87
CA ALA A 125 2.88 3.30 11.06
C ALA A 125 3.74 4.24 11.92
N VAL A 126 5.02 3.91 12.15
CA VAL A 126 5.95 4.76 12.89
C VAL A 126 6.21 6.07 12.15
N LEU A 127 6.49 6.01 10.85
CA LEU A 127 6.73 7.19 10.00
C LEU A 127 5.54 8.16 10.04
N LYS A 128 4.33 7.61 9.99
CA LYS A 128 3.07 8.35 10.10
C LYS A 128 2.95 9.06 11.45
N LEU A 129 3.12 8.32 12.55
CA LEU A 129 3.05 8.91 13.90
C LEU A 129 4.05 10.04 14.08
N GLN A 130 5.27 9.88 13.57
CA GLN A 130 6.27 10.95 13.59
C GLN A 130 5.85 12.15 12.73
N THR A 131 5.28 11.92 11.54
CA THR A 131 4.88 13.02 10.65
C THR A 131 3.69 13.84 11.20
N TYR A 132 2.80 13.26 12.01
CA TYR A 132 1.71 13.99 12.68
C TYR A 132 2.12 14.67 13.99
N ALA A 133 3.25 14.27 14.59
CA ALA A 133 3.75 14.81 15.85
C ALA A 133 4.60 16.09 15.68
N ILE A 134 4.83 16.55 14.45
CA ILE A 134 5.67 17.70 14.08
C ILE A 134 4.83 18.70 13.28
#